data_AF-A0A9E2QFM5-F1
#
_entry.id   AF-A0A9E2QFM5-F1
#
_cell.length_a   1.000
_cell.length_b   1.000
_cell.length_c   1.000
_cell.angle_alpha   90.00
_cell.angle_beta   90.00
_cell.angle_gamma   90.00
#
_symmetry.space_group_name_H-M   'P 1'
#
loop_
_entity.id
_entity.type
_entity.pdbx_description
1 polymer ?
#
loop_
_entity_poly.entity_id
_entity_poly.type
_entity_poly.pdbx_seq_one_letter_code
_entity_poly.pdbx_strand_id
1 'polypeptide(L)'
;DGVISRGLDQKRRIFENHFQFTRDIFNISRGEDGSIQISCKPKHPSVIKFSHSDLEKKAKIIIDQMEEAKKNGMTVIFYSGIIASIPGKIKIAKKIMSVFIDFLKGQFAMTFIINPSEYFETGMDADDLMYMWEIVQRSGYIDIWRFQSYDDIVKAFQAMDKKVPPEWVGKDATYSTGCTKEMRIALDVQKKHPEMQIIGPSVEKFMRRNEYGIGKMYDQRLSELCQI
;
A
#
# COMPACT_ATOMS: atom_id res chain seq x y z
N ASP A 1 -8.23 -16.63 11.23
CA ASP A 1 -6.82 -16.28 11.51
C ASP A 1 -6.59 -16.07 12.99
N GLY A 2 -5.79 -16.94 13.61
CA GLY A 2 -5.32 -16.79 14.99
C GLY A 2 -3.85 -17.21 15.07
N VAL A 3 -3.13 -16.72 16.09
CA VAL A 3 -1.75 -17.12 16.35
C VAL A 3 -1.77 -18.28 17.33
N ILE A 4 -1.09 -19.38 17.02
CA ILE A 4 -0.94 -20.52 17.93
C ILE A 4 0.43 -20.43 18.60
N SER A 5 0.42 -20.33 19.92
CA SER A 5 1.59 -20.44 20.79
C SER A 5 1.55 -21.76 21.56
N ARG A 6 2.72 -22.25 21.99
CA ARG A 6 2.84 -23.53 22.70
C ARG A 6 3.67 -23.40 23.96
N GLY A 7 3.26 -24.11 25.00
CA GLY A 7 3.98 -24.23 26.26
C GLY A 7 3.70 -23.13 27.27
N LEU A 8 4.06 -23.41 28.52
CA LEU A 8 3.80 -22.55 29.68
C LEU A 8 4.59 -21.25 29.65
N ASP A 9 5.84 -21.25 29.17
CA ASP A 9 6.63 -20.00 29.10
C ASP A 9 6.04 -19.00 28.09
N GLN A 10 5.54 -19.48 26.94
CA GLN A 10 4.83 -18.62 26.00
C GLN A 10 3.47 -18.16 26.55
N LYS A 11 2.76 -19.03 27.29
CA LYS A 11 1.53 -18.65 27.99
C LYS A 11 1.79 -17.50 28.93
N ARG A 12 2.79 -17.61 29.81
CA ARG A 12 3.22 -16.55 30.72
C ARG A 12 3.55 -15.25 29.97
N ARG A 13 4.40 -15.33 28.95
CA ARG A 13 4.84 -14.13 28.21
C ARG A 13 3.72 -13.41 27.46
N ILE A 14 2.71 -14.13 26.96
CA ILE A 14 1.67 -13.58 26.08
C ILE A 14 0.38 -13.27 26.85
N PHE A 15 -0.01 -14.13 27.79
CA PHE A 15 -1.27 -14.03 28.52
C PHE A 15 -1.13 -13.22 29.80
N GLU A 16 -0.02 -13.38 30.53
CA GLU A 16 0.23 -12.70 31.81
C GLU A 16 0.90 -11.33 31.62
N ASN A 17 0.51 -10.63 30.56
CA ASN A 17 0.91 -9.26 30.29
C ASN A 17 -0.32 -8.38 30.02
N HIS A 18 -0.13 -7.06 30.11
CA HIS A 18 -1.18 -6.06 29.86
C HIS A 18 -1.33 -5.72 28.36
N PHE A 19 -0.46 -6.23 27.48
CA PHE A 19 -0.55 -5.96 26.05
C PHE A 19 -1.76 -6.67 25.44
N GLN A 20 -2.44 -5.97 24.54
CA GLN A 20 -3.50 -6.51 23.71
C GLN A 20 -2.99 -6.63 22.28
N PHE A 21 -3.46 -7.66 21.58
CA PHE A 21 -2.93 -8.05 20.29
C PHE A 21 -3.95 -7.79 19.17
N THR A 22 -3.46 -7.72 17.94
CA THR A 22 -4.29 -7.52 16.74
C THR A 22 -4.92 -8.82 16.21
N ARG A 23 -4.53 -9.96 16.77
CA ARG A 23 -5.04 -11.30 16.41
C ARG A 23 -5.41 -12.05 17.67
N ASP A 24 -6.37 -12.96 17.56
CA ASP A 24 -6.68 -13.90 18.64
C ASP A 24 -5.46 -14.81 18.84
N ILE A 25 -5.04 -14.96 20.10
CA ILE A 25 -3.92 -15.84 20.43
C ILE A 25 -4.45 -17.05 21.18
N PHE A 26 -4.15 -18.22 20.63
CA PHE A 26 -4.39 -19.50 21.26
C PHE A 26 -3.08 -19.99 21.86
N ASN A 27 -3.12 -20.48 23.09
CA ASN A 27 -1.99 -21.17 23.70
C ASN A 27 -2.38 -22.61 24.01
N ILE A 28 -1.54 -23.55 23.57
CA ILE A 28 -1.66 -24.96 23.90
C ILE A 28 -0.56 -25.29 24.91
N SER A 29 -0.94 -25.65 26.13
CA SER A 29 -0.01 -25.98 27.22
C SER A 29 -0.47 -27.21 28.00
N ARG A 30 0.45 -27.81 28.75
CA ARG A 30 0.14 -28.93 29.64
C ARG A 30 -0.49 -28.36 30.93
N GLY A 31 -1.65 -28.89 31.31
CA GLY A 31 -2.30 -28.62 32.59
C GLY A 31 -1.57 -29.32 33.75
N GLU A 32 -1.89 -28.90 34.96
CA GLU A 32 -1.26 -29.42 36.19
C GLU A 32 -1.52 -30.92 36.41
N ASP A 33 -2.67 -31.42 35.94
CA ASP A 33 -3.08 -32.83 35.94
C ASP A 33 -2.53 -33.63 34.75
N GLY A 34 -1.70 -33.00 33.92
CA GLY A 34 -1.17 -33.60 32.69
C GLY A 34 -2.10 -33.54 31.49
N SER A 35 -3.30 -32.94 31.62
CA SER A 35 -4.21 -32.69 30.50
C SER A 35 -3.66 -31.64 29.52
N ILE A 36 -4.28 -31.50 28.36
CA ILE A 36 -3.98 -30.41 27.42
C ILE A 36 -4.93 -29.25 27.71
N GLN A 37 -4.39 -28.09 28.06
CA GLN A 37 -5.14 -26.84 28.19
C GLN A 37 -4.98 -25.99 26.94
N ILE A 38 -6.11 -25.52 26.42
CA ILE A 38 -6.18 -24.53 25.34
C ILE A 38 -6.75 -23.24 25.91
N SER A 39 -5.94 -22.19 25.94
CA SER A 39 -6.35 -20.86 26.41
C SER A 39 -6.46 -19.90 25.22
N CYS A 40 -7.44 -18.99 25.24
CA CYS A 40 -7.62 -17.96 24.22
C CYS A 40 -7.48 -16.56 24.85
N LYS A 41 -6.59 -15.74 24.30
CA LYS A 41 -6.51 -14.31 24.57
C LYS A 41 -7.11 -13.59 23.36
N PRO A 42 -8.33 -13.04 23.47
CA PRO A 42 -8.99 -12.42 22.34
C PRO A 42 -8.19 -11.19 21.88
N LYS A 43 -8.27 -10.90 20.58
CA LYS A 43 -7.76 -9.65 20.02
C LYS A 43 -8.43 -8.45 20.68
N HIS A 44 -7.78 -7.30 20.60
CA HIS A 44 -8.36 -6.06 21.11
C HIS A 44 -9.69 -5.73 20.37
N PRO A 45 -10.78 -5.36 21.08
CA PRO A 45 -12.08 -5.06 20.44
C PRO A 45 -12.04 -3.93 19.41
N SER A 46 -11.13 -2.98 19.55
CA SER A 46 -10.97 -1.88 18.57
C SER A 46 -10.19 -2.29 17.32
N VAL A 47 -9.74 -3.54 17.20
CA VAL A 47 -9.08 -4.04 15.99
C VAL A 47 -10.12 -4.28 14.91
N ILE A 48 -10.18 -3.34 13.98
CA ILE A 48 -10.88 -3.50 12.71
C ILE A 48 -10.02 -4.41 11.84
N LYS A 49 -10.64 -5.43 11.24
CA LYS A 49 -9.98 -6.29 10.26
C LYS A 49 -10.87 -6.41 9.05
N PHE A 50 -10.34 -6.09 7.88
CA PHE A 50 -11.04 -6.30 6.63
C PHE A 50 -10.97 -7.78 6.26
N SER A 51 -12.10 -8.39 5.92
CA SER A 51 -12.09 -9.71 5.30
C SER A 51 -11.74 -9.57 3.81
N HIS A 52 -11.25 -10.64 3.18
CA HIS A 52 -11.03 -10.62 1.73
C HIS A 52 -12.30 -10.25 0.97
N SER A 53 -13.47 -10.75 1.41
CA SER A 53 -14.75 -10.38 0.79
C SER A 53 -15.07 -8.88 0.91
N ASP A 54 -14.69 -8.24 2.01
CA ASP A 54 -14.88 -6.79 2.18
C ASP A 54 -13.95 -6.00 1.24
N LEU A 55 -12.69 -6.44 1.12
CA LEU A 55 -11.71 -5.85 0.21
C LEU A 55 -12.12 -6.04 -1.26
N GLU A 56 -12.59 -7.23 -1.63
CA GLU A 56 -13.12 -7.52 -2.98
C GLU A 56 -14.32 -6.63 -3.32
N LYS A 57 -15.27 -6.45 -2.37
CA LYS A 57 -16.40 -5.53 -2.56
C LYS A 57 -15.94 -4.10 -2.77
N LYS A 58 -14.98 -3.62 -1.98
CA LYS A 58 -14.39 -2.29 -2.15
C LYS A 58 -13.69 -2.14 -3.50
N ALA A 59 -12.91 -3.13 -3.90
CA ALA A 59 -12.27 -3.16 -5.22
C ALA A 59 -13.33 -3.10 -6.33
N LYS A 60 -14.43 -3.85 -6.20
CA LYS A 60 -15.51 -3.86 -7.18
C LYS A 60 -16.17 -2.49 -7.34
N ILE A 61 -16.40 -1.75 -6.25
CA ILE A 61 -16.94 -0.38 -6.30
C ILE A 61 -16.03 0.54 -7.12
N ILE A 62 -14.71 0.47 -6.90
CA ILE A 62 -13.74 1.29 -7.66
C ILE A 62 -13.73 0.88 -9.13
N ILE A 63 -13.80 -0.42 -9.41
CA ILE A 63 -13.87 -0.96 -10.77
C ILE A 63 -15.13 -0.48 -11.50
N ASP A 64 -16.28 -0.48 -10.83
CA ASP A 64 -17.54 -0.01 -11.40
C ASP A 64 -17.45 1.48 -11.78
N GLN A 65 -16.81 2.30 -10.94
CA GLN A 65 -16.58 3.72 -11.23
C GLN A 65 -15.64 3.92 -12.44
N MET A 66 -14.57 3.12 -12.56
CA MET A 66 -13.70 3.17 -13.74
C MET A 66 -14.43 2.74 -15.01
N GLU A 67 -15.24 1.68 -14.93
CA GLU A 67 -16.03 1.21 -16.06
C GLU A 67 -17.03 2.28 -16.52
N GLU A 68 -17.73 2.91 -15.58
CA GLU A 68 -18.65 4.03 -15.86
C GLU A 68 -17.92 5.22 -16.49
N ALA A 69 -16.76 5.61 -15.96
CA ALA A 69 -15.92 6.66 -16.54
C ALA A 69 -15.55 6.34 -18.00
N LYS A 70 -15.15 5.09 -18.29
CA LYS A 70 -14.87 4.67 -19.67
C LYS A 70 -16.10 4.69 -20.57
N LYS A 71 -17.27 4.27 -20.07
CA LYS A 71 -18.54 4.37 -20.82
C LYS A 71 -18.89 5.81 -21.17
N ASN A 72 -18.52 6.75 -20.32
CA ASN A 72 -18.67 8.19 -20.54
C ASN A 72 -17.56 8.82 -21.41
N GLY A 73 -16.69 7.99 -22.01
CA GLY A 73 -15.60 8.44 -22.88
C GLY A 73 -14.44 9.10 -22.15
N MET A 74 -14.35 8.94 -20.82
CA MET A 74 -13.24 9.48 -20.03
C MET A 74 -12.02 8.57 -20.10
N THR A 75 -10.83 9.16 -20.00
CA THR A 75 -9.57 8.46 -19.81
C THR A 75 -9.35 8.17 -18.33
N VAL A 76 -9.14 6.91 -17.98
CA VAL A 76 -8.86 6.48 -16.60
C VAL A 76 -7.36 6.52 -16.34
N ILE A 77 -6.95 7.29 -15.34
CA ILE A 77 -5.56 7.46 -14.95
C ILE A 77 -5.35 6.88 -13.56
N PHE A 78 -4.49 5.87 -13.44
CA PHE A 78 -4.00 5.41 -12.15
C PHE A 78 -2.73 6.20 -11.79
N TYR A 79 -2.82 7.05 -10.78
CA TYR A 79 -1.67 7.80 -10.28
C TYR A 79 -1.04 7.09 -9.08
N SER A 80 0.21 6.66 -9.23
CA SER A 80 1.00 5.99 -8.21
C SER A 80 2.11 6.91 -7.71
N GLY A 81 2.37 6.94 -6.41
CA GLY A 81 3.40 7.81 -5.84
C GLY A 81 3.92 7.34 -4.50
N ILE A 82 4.92 8.07 -3.98
CA ILE A 82 5.55 7.75 -2.71
C ILE A 82 4.54 7.94 -1.57
N ILE A 83 4.18 6.85 -0.90
CA ILE A 83 3.40 6.85 0.33
C ILE A 83 4.17 6.04 1.37
N ALA A 84 4.37 6.62 2.57
CA ALA A 84 5.04 5.97 3.70
C ALA A 84 6.51 5.53 3.48
N SER A 85 7.12 5.80 2.32
CA SER A 85 8.52 5.44 2.05
C SER A 85 9.55 6.45 2.56
N ILE A 86 9.12 7.65 2.94
CA ILE A 86 9.96 8.60 3.66
C ILE A 86 9.51 8.61 5.13
N PRO A 87 10.37 8.19 6.08
CA PRO A 87 10.02 8.09 7.50
C PRO A 87 9.43 9.38 8.07
N GLY A 88 8.29 9.28 8.74
CA GLY A 88 7.61 10.42 9.37
C GLY A 88 6.92 11.41 8.40
N LYS A 89 6.89 11.12 7.09
CA LYS A 89 6.39 12.07 6.07
C LYS A 89 5.07 11.65 5.41
N ILE A 90 4.31 10.72 5.99
CA ILE A 90 3.02 10.26 5.42
C ILE A 90 2.05 11.41 5.16
N LYS A 91 1.91 12.36 6.10
CA LYS A 91 1.00 13.50 5.95
C LYS A 91 1.35 14.38 4.75
N ILE A 92 2.64 14.72 4.60
CA ILE A 92 3.09 15.55 3.48
C ILE A 92 3.05 14.76 2.16
N ALA A 93 3.35 13.46 2.17
CA ALA A 93 3.21 12.58 1.01
C ALA A 93 1.78 12.57 0.46
N LYS A 94 0.78 12.33 1.32
CA LYS A 94 -0.64 12.42 0.95
C LYS A 94 -0.99 13.80 0.39
N LYS A 95 -0.47 14.87 1.01
CA LYS A 95 -0.75 16.24 0.56
C LYS A 95 -0.15 16.55 -0.82
N ILE A 96 1.09 16.12 -1.08
CA ILE A 96 1.75 16.23 -2.38
C ILE A 96 0.88 15.56 -3.46
N MET A 97 0.44 14.34 -3.19
CA MET A 97 -0.38 13.57 -4.14
C MET A 97 -1.72 14.24 -4.41
N SER A 98 -2.46 14.65 -3.38
CA SER A 98 -3.73 15.37 -3.53
C SER A 98 -3.57 16.66 -4.33
N VAL A 99 -2.58 17.50 -3.99
CA VAL A 99 -2.33 18.76 -4.69
C VAL A 99 -1.99 18.52 -6.16
N PHE A 100 -1.19 17.50 -6.45
CA PHE A 100 -0.84 17.19 -7.82
C PHE A 100 -2.01 16.60 -8.61
N ILE A 101 -2.84 15.74 -8.01
CA ILE A 101 -4.07 15.24 -8.63
C ILE A 101 -5.01 16.39 -8.96
N ASP A 102 -5.18 17.36 -8.05
CA ASP A 102 -6.00 18.55 -8.29
C ASP A 102 -5.43 19.39 -9.45
N PHE A 103 -4.10 19.53 -9.52
CA PHE A 103 -3.43 20.14 -10.67
C PHE A 103 -3.74 19.40 -11.98
N LEU A 104 -3.65 18.07 -12.01
CA LEU A 104 -3.98 17.28 -13.20
C LEU A 104 -5.45 17.42 -13.61
N LYS A 105 -6.39 17.38 -12.65
CA LYS A 105 -7.82 17.59 -12.90
C LYS A 105 -8.11 18.97 -13.50
N GLY A 106 -7.35 20.00 -13.10
CA GLY A 106 -7.46 21.34 -13.68
C GLY A 106 -6.86 21.47 -15.09
N GLN A 107 -5.96 20.58 -15.48
CA GLN A 107 -5.30 20.60 -16.80
C GLN A 107 -5.94 19.67 -17.82
N PHE A 108 -6.52 18.55 -17.38
CA PHE A 108 -7.02 17.50 -18.26
C PHE A 108 -8.55 17.45 -18.25
N ALA A 109 -9.15 17.70 -19.41
CA ALA A 109 -10.57 17.43 -19.63
C ALA A 109 -10.81 15.92 -19.78
N MET A 110 -12.01 15.46 -19.38
CA MET A 110 -12.45 14.06 -19.57
C MET A 110 -11.51 13.02 -18.97
N THR A 111 -10.98 13.27 -17.77
CA THR A 111 -10.13 12.31 -17.05
C THR A 111 -10.73 11.86 -15.73
N PHE A 112 -10.59 10.58 -15.42
CA PHE A 112 -10.95 10.00 -14.14
C PHE A 112 -9.68 9.49 -13.46
N ILE A 113 -9.22 10.19 -12.43
CA ILE A 113 -7.95 9.89 -11.75
C ILE A 113 -8.23 9.13 -10.47
N ILE A 114 -7.64 7.94 -10.34
CA ILE A 114 -7.70 7.11 -9.13
C ILE A 114 -6.33 7.01 -8.48
N ASN A 115 -6.33 6.89 -7.15
CA ASN A 115 -5.11 6.93 -6.37
C ASN A 115 -5.22 6.15 -5.06
N PRO A 116 -4.26 5.27 -4.71
CA PRO A 116 -4.30 4.48 -3.47
C PRO A 116 -4.39 5.27 -2.17
N SER A 117 -3.83 6.48 -2.12
CA SER A 117 -3.77 7.29 -0.88
C SER A 117 -5.14 7.79 -0.41
N GLU A 118 -6.11 7.89 -1.32
CA GLU A 118 -7.47 8.36 -1.07
C GLU A 118 -8.34 7.27 -0.41
N TYR A 119 -7.97 5.99 -0.56
CA TYR A 119 -8.75 4.83 -0.11
C TYR A 119 -8.14 4.14 1.12
N PHE A 120 -7.17 4.79 1.77
CA PHE A 120 -6.59 4.29 3.02
C PHE A 120 -7.53 4.56 4.20
N GLU A 121 -8.11 3.51 4.77
CA GLU A 121 -9.02 3.55 5.90
C GLU A 121 -8.34 3.14 7.22
N THR A 122 -8.78 3.72 8.34
CA THR A 122 -8.30 3.33 9.66
C THR A 122 -8.61 1.85 9.93
N GLY A 123 -7.57 1.06 10.22
CA GLY A 123 -7.68 -0.39 10.44
C GLY A 123 -7.33 -1.24 9.22
N MET A 124 -7.12 -0.63 8.04
CA MET A 124 -6.58 -1.31 6.87
C MET A 124 -5.05 -1.34 7.01
N ASP A 125 -4.46 -2.53 6.91
CA ASP A 125 -3.01 -2.64 6.85
C ASP A 125 -2.48 -2.50 5.41
N ALA A 126 -1.15 -2.53 5.28
CA ALA A 126 -0.48 -2.43 4.00
C ALA A 126 -0.84 -3.55 3.03
N ASP A 127 -1.03 -4.77 3.54
CA ASP A 127 -1.26 -5.96 2.74
C ASP A 127 -2.73 -5.98 2.28
N ASP A 128 -3.66 -5.57 3.14
CA ASP A 128 -5.08 -5.37 2.79
C ASP A 128 -5.21 -4.36 1.63
N LEU A 129 -4.52 -3.22 1.74
CA LEU A 129 -4.51 -2.18 0.70
C LEU A 129 -3.93 -2.74 -0.60
N MET A 130 -2.76 -3.39 -0.55
CA MET A 130 -2.12 -3.96 -1.73
C MET A 130 -2.98 -5.05 -2.39
N TYR A 131 -3.63 -5.91 -1.59
CA TYR A 131 -4.52 -6.96 -2.10
C TYR A 131 -5.72 -6.37 -2.85
N MET A 132 -6.42 -5.41 -2.23
CA MET A 132 -7.54 -4.71 -2.86
C MET A 132 -7.09 -3.99 -4.15
N TRP A 133 -5.96 -3.27 -4.09
CA TRP A 133 -5.47 -2.50 -5.23
C TRP A 133 -4.98 -3.37 -6.38
N GLU A 134 -4.41 -4.54 -6.13
CA GLU A 134 -4.04 -5.46 -7.21
C GLU A 134 -5.26 -5.93 -8.00
N ILE A 135 -6.42 -6.16 -7.34
CA ILE A 135 -7.69 -6.47 -8.02
C ILE A 135 -8.10 -5.32 -8.93
N VAL A 136 -8.09 -4.08 -8.41
CA VAL A 136 -8.43 -2.87 -9.16
C VAL A 136 -7.48 -2.67 -10.35
N GLN A 137 -6.18 -2.77 -10.11
CA GLN A 137 -5.13 -2.54 -11.11
C GLN A 137 -5.17 -3.55 -12.25
N ARG A 138 -5.61 -4.79 -11.97
CA ARG A 138 -5.73 -5.86 -12.97
C ARG A 138 -7.08 -5.89 -13.68
N SER A 139 -7.97 -4.93 -13.42
CA SER A 139 -9.32 -4.92 -14.00
C SER A 139 -9.36 -4.62 -15.51
N GLY A 140 -8.28 -4.10 -16.09
CA GLY A 140 -8.20 -3.73 -17.51
C GLY A 140 -8.88 -2.41 -17.88
N TYR A 141 -9.26 -1.58 -16.90
CA TYR A 141 -9.90 -0.28 -17.14
C TYR A 141 -8.93 0.91 -17.07
N ILE A 142 -7.66 0.70 -16.75
CA ILE A 142 -6.65 1.77 -16.68
C ILE A 142 -6.14 2.06 -18.10
N ASP A 143 -6.25 3.31 -18.54
CA ASP A 143 -5.68 3.76 -19.83
C ASP A 143 -4.26 4.31 -19.65
N ILE A 144 -4.02 5.01 -18.54
CA ILE A 144 -2.72 5.60 -18.23
C ILE A 144 -2.31 5.22 -16.81
N TRP A 145 -1.19 4.52 -16.71
CA TRP A 145 -0.51 4.25 -15.45
C TRP A 145 0.59 5.29 -15.25
N ARG A 146 0.35 6.28 -14.39
CA ARG A 146 1.30 7.36 -14.12
C ARG A 146 2.01 7.14 -12.80
N PHE A 147 3.32 6.94 -12.84
CA PHE A 147 4.20 6.98 -11.68
C PHE A 147 4.69 8.39 -11.40
N GLN A 148 4.59 8.82 -10.14
CA GLN A 148 5.05 10.11 -9.65
C GLN A 148 6.52 10.35 -10.01
N SER A 149 6.75 11.41 -10.78
CA SER A 149 8.08 11.90 -11.10
C SER A 149 8.59 12.87 -10.03
N TYR A 150 9.88 13.21 -10.06
CA TYR A 150 10.40 14.31 -9.24
C TYR A 150 9.76 15.64 -9.61
N ASP A 151 9.49 15.89 -10.89
CA ASP A 151 8.83 17.12 -11.35
C ASP A 151 7.39 17.22 -10.84
N ASP A 152 6.69 16.10 -10.69
CA ASP A 152 5.36 16.08 -10.08
C ASP A 152 5.42 16.56 -8.62
N ILE A 153 6.43 16.10 -7.88
CA ILE A 153 6.68 16.52 -6.49
C ILE A 153 7.02 18.02 -6.44
N VAL A 154 7.92 18.49 -7.31
CA VAL A 154 8.30 19.90 -7.41
C VAL A 154 7.08 20.77 -7.68
N LYS A 155 6.25 20.39 -8.67
CA LYS A 155 5.01 21.10 -9.01
C LYS A 155 4.03 21.14 -7.85
N ALA A 156 3.87 20.04 -7.10
CA ALA A 156 3.02 20.01 -5.92
C ALA A 156 3.52 20.99 -4.84
N PHE A 157 4.84 21.04 -4.59
CA PHE A 157 5.43 22.00 -3.65
C PHE A 157 5.27 23.45 -4.11
N GLN A 158 5.45 23.73 -5.39
CA GLN A 158 5.19 25.04 -5.99
C GLN A 158 3.72 25.47 -5.82
N ALA A 159 2.77 24.57 -6.09
CA ALA A 159 1.34 24.82 -5.90
C ALA A 159 0.95 25.03 -4.42
N MET A 160 1.79 24.57 -3.48
CA MET A 160 1.66 24.83 -2.04
C MET A 160 2.40 26.09 -1.57
N ASP A 161 3.02 26.85 -2.48
CA ASP A 161 3.91 27.98 -2.18
C ASP A 161 5.04 27.61 -1.19
N LYS A 162 5.65 26.44 -1.42
CA LYS A 162 6.73 25.90 -0.59
C LYS A 162 7.93 25.48 -1.42
N LYS A 163 9.12 25.63 -0.84
CA LYS A 163 10.34 25.02 -1.37
C LYS A 163 10.34 23.53 -1.09
N VAL A 164 10.92 22.74 -2.00
CA VAL A 164 11.09 21.29 -1.83
C VAL A 164 12.10 21.04 -0.69
N PRO A 165 11.69 20.36 0.40
CA PRO A 165 12.61 20.02 1.49
C PRO A 165 13.68 19.01 1.06
N PRO A 166 14.87 18.99 1.70
CA PRO A 166 15.97 18.10 1.32
C PRO A 166 15.60 16.62 1.23
N GLU A 167 14.72 16.14 2.10
CA GLU A 167 14.29 14.74 2.11
C GLU A 167 13.48 14.33 0.87
N TRP A 168 12.93 15.30 0.12
CA TRP A 168 12.16 15.11 -1.11
C TRP A 168 12.97 15.38 -2.39
N VAL A 169 14.16 15.99 -2.28
CA VAL A 169 15.00 16.32 -3.43
C VAL A 169 15.45 15.05 -4.15
N GLY A 170 15.19 14.99 -5.47
CA GLY A 170 15.54 13.85 -6.33
C GLY A 170 14.78 12.57 -6.03
N LYS A 171 13.70 12.63 -5.23
CA LYS A 171 12.82 11.48 -4.95
C LYS A 171 11.72 11.41 -6.00
N ASP A 172 11.35 10.20 -6.35
CA ASP A 172 10.25 9.85 -7.25
C ASP A 172 9.68 8.48 -6.85
N ALA A 173 8.67 7.98 -7.57
CA ALA A 173 8.03 6.70 -7.26
C ALA A 173 8.99 5.51 -7.10
N THR A 174 10.22 5.56 -7.65
CA THR A 174 11.20 4.47 -7.54
C THR A 174 11.72 4.24 -6.12
N TYR A 175 11.44 5.17 -5.20
CA TYR A 175 11.75 5.04 -3.77
C TYR A 175 10.67 4.31 -2.95
N SER A 176 9.60 3.85 -3.60
CA SER A 176 8.49 3.15 -2.95
C SER A 176 8.45 1.67 -3.32
N THR A 177 8.42 0.81 -2.31
CA THR A 177 8.27 -0.64 -2.47
C THR A 177 6.93 -1.01 -3.10
N GLY A 178 5.87 -0.27 -2.75
CA GLY A 178 4.56 -0.37 -3.38
C GLY A 178 4.64 -0.06 -4.87
N CYS A 179 5.26 1.07 -5.23
CA CYS A 179 5.39 1.47 -6.64
C CYS A 179 6.24 0.47 -7.45
N THR A 180 7.25 -0.18 -6.87
CA THR A 180 7.99 -1.26 -7.56
C THR A 180 7.09 -2.47 -7.84
N LYS A 181 6.22 -2.87 -6.91
CA LYS A 181 5.23 -3.94 -7.15
C LYS A 181 4.26 -3.52 -8.26
N GLU A 182 3.74 -2.31 -8.16
CA GLU A 182 2.81 -1.73 -9.15
C GLU A 182 3.43 -1.65 -10.54
N MET A 183 4.71 -1.31 -10.69
CA MET A 183 5.39 -1.32 -11.99
C MET A 183 5.38 -2.71 -12.64
N ARG A 184 5.56 -3.79 -11.86
CA ARG A 184 5.46 -5.15 -12.39
C ARG A 184 4.03 -5.46 -12.85
N ILE A 185 3.03 -5.06 -12.07
CA ILE A 185 1.62 -5.24 -12.44
C ILE A 185 1.30 -4.45 -13.71
N ALA A 186 1.75 -3.19 -13.80
CA ALA A 186 1.56 -2.34 -14.97
C ALA A 186 2.11 -2.98 -16.24
N LEU A 187 3.33 -3.51 -16.19
CA LEU A 187 3.93 -4.22 -17.33
C LEU A 187 3.14 -5.48 -17.72
N ASP A 188 2.61 -6.23 -16.76
CA ASP A 188 1.81 -7.41 -17.04
C ASP A 188 0.42 -7.08 -17.60
N VAL A 189 -0.19 -5.98 -17.14
CA VAL A 189 -1.46 -5.48 -17.68
C VAL A 189 -1.25 -4.93 -19.09
N GLN A 190 -0.17 -4.17 -19.34
CA GLN A 190 0.15 -3.63 -20.66
C GLN A 190 0.34 -4.71 -21.73
N LYS A 191 0.90 -5.88 -21.37
CA LYS A 191 0.99 -7.03 -22.30
C LYS A 191 -0.38 -7.49 -22.80
N LYS A 192 -1.43 -7.36 -21.99
CA LYS A 192 -2.82 -7.71 -22.34
C LYS A 192 -3.60 -6.54 -22.95
N HIS A 193 -3.17 -5.32 -22.63
CA HIS A 193 -3.76 -4.05 -23.08
C HIS A 193 -2.66 -3.14 -23.67
N PRO A 194 -2.18 -3.42 -24.90
CA PRO A 194 -1.04 -2.72 -25.48
C PRO A 194 -1.23 -1.22 -25.68
N GLU A 195 -2.48 -0.76 -25.73
CA GLU A 195 -2.87 0.65 -25.80
C GLU A 195 -2.64 1.41 -24.49
N MET A 196 -2.58 0.71 -23.35
CA MET A 196 -2.34 1.32 -22.04
C MET A 196 -0.95 1.96 -22.00
N GLN A 197 -0.86 3.20 -21.54
CA GLN A 197 0.40 3.92 -21.42
C GLN A 197 0.96 3.83 -20.00
N ILE A 198 2.28 3.70 -19.90
CA ILE A 198 3.01 3.83 -18.64
C ILE A 198 3.86 5.09 -18.71
N ILE A 199 3.64 6.01 -17.78
CA ILE A 199 4.32 7.32 -17.72
C ILE A 199 5.05 7.45 -16.40
N GLY A 200 6.29 7.94 -16.41
CA GLY A 200 7.07 8.22 -15.20
C GLY A 200 8.53 7.80 -15.33
N PRO A 201 9.21 7.52 -14.20
CA PRO A 201 10.59 7.02 -14.23
C PRO A 201 10.71 5.70 -15.03
N SER A 202 11.90 5.45 -15.59
CA SER A 202 12.13 4.25 -16.39
C SER A 202 12.06 2.97 -15.55
N VAL A 203 11.66 1.86 -16.19
CA VAL A 203 11.50 0.55 -15.53
C VAL A 203 12.78 0.12 -14.83
N GLU A 204 13.95 0.36 -15.42
CA GLU A 204 15.24 -0.02 -14.83
C GLU A 204 15.44 0.65 -13.47
N LYS A 205 14.97 1.90 -13.28
CA LYS A 205 15.09 2.58 -11.99
C LYS A 205 14.31 1.87 -10.88
N PHE A 206 13.15 1.31 -11.18
CA PHE A 206 12.36 0.51 -10.22
C PHE A 206 13.02 -0.83 -9.88
N MET A 207 13.76 -1.41 -10.82
CA MET A 207 14.34 -2.76 -10.69
C MET A 207 15.78 -2.78 -10.14
N ARG A 208 16.40 -1.63 -9.89
CA ARG A 208 17.77 -1.53 -9.36
C ARG A 208 17.99 -2.18 -7.99
N ARG A 209 16.92 -2.52 -7.26
CA ARG A 209 16.99 -2.95 -5.85
C ARG A 209 16.17 -4.23 -5.69
N ASN A 210 16.83 -5.38 -5.83
CA ASN A 210 16.20 -6.70 -5.89
C ASN A 210 15.59 -7.18 -4.55
N GLU A 211 15.96 -6.62 -3.41
CA GLU A 211 15.49 -7.09 -2.10
C GLU A 211 15.00 -5.93 -1.22
N TYR A 212 13.70 -5.93 -0.94
CA TYR A 212 13.08 -5.08 0.07
C TYR A 212 12.75 -5.93 1.30
N GLY A 213 13.01 -5.39 2.49
CA GLY A 213 12.63 -6.05 3.73
C GLY A 213 11.12 -6.24 3.82
N ILE A 214 10.69 -7.47 4.08
CA ILE A 214 9.30 -7.83 4.39
C ILE A 214 8.79 -6.87 5.49
N GLY A 215 7.68 -6.19 5.23
CA GLY A 215 7.04 -5.27 6.18
C GLY A 215 7.62 -3.85 6.27
N LYS A 216 8.61 -3.46 5.43
CA LYS A 216 9.14 -2.09 5.40
C LYS A 216 8.63 -1.33 4.17
N MET A 217 7.97 -0.20 4.43
CA MET A 217 7.48 0.75 3.40
C MET A 217 8.57 1.70 2.88
N TYR A 218 9.73 1.72 3.53
CA TYR A 218 10.84 2.63 3.25
C TYR A 218 12.14 1.89 2.92
N ASP A 219 13.04 2.63 2.30
CA ASP A 219 14.34 2.19 1.81
C ASP A 219 15.29 1.84 2.96
N GLN A 220 15.51 0.55 3.20
CA GLN A 220 16.64 0.06 3.99
C GLN A 220 17.19 -1.19 3.31
N ARG A 221 18.46 -1.15 2.88
CA ARG A 221 19.16 -2.36 2.39
C ARG A 221 19.20 -3.38 3.53
N LEU A 222 18.84 -4.62 3.23
CA LEU A 222 18.92 -5.73 4.18
C LEU A 222 20.34 -6.29 4.39
N SER A 223 21.36 -5.69 3.77
CA SER A 223 22.67 -6.32 3.61
C SER A 223 23.75 -5.92 4.63
N GLU A 224 23.40 -5.64 5.89
CA GLU A 224 24.40 -5.48 6.98
C GLU A 224 23.97 -6.08 8.34
N LEU A 225 22.78 -6.69 8.44
CA LEU A 225 22.27 -7.26 9.70
C LEU A 225 22.48 -8.78 9.84
N CYS A 226 23.08 -9.44 8.85
CA CYS A 226 23.48 -10.84 8.93
C CYS A 226 24.98 -10.99 8.62
N GLN A 227 25.83 -10.41 9.47
CA GLN A 227 27.13 -11.00 9.79
C GLN A 227 27.08 -11.35 11.27
N ILE A 228 26.59 -12.55 11.57
CA ILE A 228 26.85 -13.26 12.82
C ILE A 228 27.64 -14.50 12.44
#